data_AF-A0A2K8SS31-F1
#
_entry.id   AF-A0A2K8SS31-F1
#
_cell.length_a   1.000
_cell.length_b   1.000
_cell.length_c   1.000
_cell.angle_alpha   90.00
_cell.angle_beta   90.00
_cell.angle_gamma   90.00
#
_symmetry.space_group_name_H-M   'P 1'
#
loop_
_entity.id
_entity.type
_entity.pdbx_description
1 polymer ?
#
loop_
_entity_poly.entity_id
_entity_poly.type
_entity_poly.pdbx_seq_one_letter_code
_entity_poly.pdbx_strand_id
1 'polypeptide(L)'
;MRLLDLEGFEVPCLLVTIENQYESVKNVALTEVKKFDLTRREAEIWFLYRSNYSYKEIATKLYITINTVKKHMKNIHTKRQAKMSYD
;
A
#
# COMPACT_ATOMS: atom_id res chain seq x y z
N MET A 1 9.37 -18.19 5.60
CA MET A 1 8.88 -19.48 5.09
C MET A 1 7.72 -19.91 5.99
N ARG A 2 6.50 -20.08 5.44
CA ARG A 2 5.37 -20.68 6.17
C ARG A 2 5.26 -22.13 5.68
N LEU A 3 5.65 -23.08 6.51
CA LEU A 3 5.49 -24.51 6.24
C LEU A 3 4.26 -24.99 7.02
N LEU A 4 3.25 -25.47 6.30
CA LEU A 4 2.10 -26.16 6.87
C LEU A 4 2.31 -27.64 6.57
N ASP A 5 2.51 -28.43 7.62
CA ASP A 5 2.52 -29.88 7.50
C ASP A 5 1.07 -30.37 7.38
N LEU A 6 0.81 -31.14 6.34
CA LEU A 6 -0.53 -31.66 5.98
C LEU A 6 -0.62 -33.18 6.17
N GLU A 7 0.42 -33.81 6.73
CA GLU A 7 0.40 -35.24 7.04
C GLU A 7 -0.55 -35.51 8.23
N GLY A 8 -1.70 -36.13 7.96
CA GLY A 8 -2.64 -36.57 9.00
C GLY A 8 -4.13 -36.43 8.69
N PHE A 9 -4.51 -35.90 7.53
CA PHE A 9 -5.92 -35.79 7.15
C PHE A 9 -6.38 -36.99 6.31
N GLU A 10 -7.09 -37.93 6.95
CA GLU A 10 -7.67 -39.12 6.31
C GLU A 10 -9.05 -38.85 5.65
N VAL A 11 -9.52 -37.59 5.67
CA VAL A 11 -10.82 -37.16 5.12
C VAL A 11 -10.66 -35.94 4.19
N PRO A 12 -11.59 -35.70 3.23
CA PRO A 12 -11.54 -34.51 2.38
C PRO A 12 -11.61 -33.23 3.22
N CYS A 13 -10.56 -32.40 3.13
CA CYS A 13 -10.45 -31.14 3.87
C CYS A 13 -10.43 -29.94 2.92
N LEU A 14 -10.99 -28.81 3.35
CA LEU A 14 -10.83 -27.53 2.68
C LEU A 14 -9.76 -26.70 3.40
N LEU A 15 -8.61 -26.50 2.73
CA LEU A 15 -7.60 -25.57 3.21
C LEU A 15 -8.02 -24.14 2.87
N VAL A 16 -8.27 -23.33 3.91
CA VAL A 16 -8.58 -21.91 3.76
C VAL A 16 -7.44 -21.08 4.32
N THR A 17 -6.91 -20.17 3.51
CA THR A 17 -5.98 -19.13 3.97
C THR A 17 -6.75 -17.86 4.26
N ILE A 18 -6.53 -17.27 5.44
CA ILE A 18 -7.09 -15.97 5.80
C ILE A 18 -5.95 -14.96 5.78
N GLU A 19 -6.07 -13.94 4.93
CA GLU A 19 -5.12 -12.83 4.86
C GLU A 19 -5.79 -11.54 5.35
N ASN A 20 -5.07 -10.80 6.20
CA ASN A 20 -5.46 -9.46 6.57
C ASN A 20 -5.05 -8.48 5.47
N GLN A 21 -6.00 -8.13 4.60
CA GLN A 21 -5.78 -7.20 3.48
C GLN A 21 -5.23 -5.84 3.94
N TYR A 22 -5.61 -5.38 5.14
CA TYR A 22 -5.13 -4.11 5.68
C TYR A 22 -3.62 -4.15 5.98
N GLU A 23 -3.14 -5.22 6.63
CA GLU A 23 -1.71 -5.38 6.92
C GLU A 23 -0.90 -5.58 5.64
N SER A 24 -1.44 -6.32 4.68
CA SER A 24 -0.81 -6.54 3.37
C SER A 24 -0.58 -5.22 2.64
N VAL A 25 -1.63 -4.40 2.50
CA VAL A 25 -1.55 -3.06 1.89
C VAL A 25 -0.58 -2.15 2.66
N LYS A 26 -0.61 -2.18 4.00
CA LYS A 26 0.28 -1.39 4.84
C LYS A 26 1.76 -1.74 4.62
N ASN A 27 2.09 -3.03 4.57
CA ASN A 27 3.46 -3.48 4.38
C ASN A 27 4.01 -3.09 3.01
N VAL A 28 3.18 -3.19 1.96
CA VAL A 28 3.57 -2.71 0.62
C VAL A 28 3.79 -1.21 0.62
N ALA A 29 2.87 -0.42 1.18
CA ALA A 29 2.99 1.03 1.24
C ALA A 29 4.24 1.47 2.01
N LEU A 30 4.57 0.83 3.14
CA LEU A 30 5.78 1.12 3.93
C LEU A 30 7.06 0.84 3.15
N THR A 31 7.08 -0.23 2.37
CA THR A 31 8.22 -0.59 1.53
C THR A 31 8.40 0.43 0.40
N GLU A 32 7.30 0.83 -0.24
CA GLU A 32 7.29 1.85 -1.30
C GLU A 32 7.70 3.24 -0.81
N VAL A 33 7.27 3.64 0.39
CA VAL A 33 7.66 4.92 1.02
C VAL A 33 9.18 5.03 1.14
N LYS A 34 9.83 3.96 1.61
CA LYS A 34 11.29 3.90 1.70
C LYS A 34 11.95 3.83 0.32
N LYS A 35 11.42 3.00 -0.58
CA LYS A 35 11.97 2.86 -1.95
C LYS A 35 11.96 4.18 -2.71
N PHE A 36 10.89 4.95 -2.60
CA PHE A 36 10.68 6.18 -3.36
C PHE A 36 11.08 7.46 -2.62
N ASP A 37 11.63 7.33 -1.40
CA ASP A 37 12.01 8.47 -0.55
C ASP A 37 10.86 9.50 -0.41
N LEU A 38 9.67 8.99 -0.05
CA LEU A 38 8.48 9.81 0.11
C LEU A 38 8.56 10.61 1.41
N THR A 39 8.18 11.88 1.34
CA THR A 39 8.04 12.70 2.55
C THR A 39 6.92 12.15 3.43
N ARG A 40 6.90 12.53 4.71
CA ARG A 40 5.82 12.13 5.64
C ARG A 40 4.43 12.37 5.07
N ARG A 41 4.19 13.54 4.47
CA ARG A 41 2.88 13.87 3.90
C ARG A 41 2.54 13.06 2.65
N GLU A 42 3.54 12.80 1.81
CA GLU A 42 3.38 11.93 0.65
C GLU A 42 3.11 10.48 1.08
N ALA A 43 3.74 10.00 2.16
CA ALA A 43 3.51 8.68 2.72
C ALA A 43 2.07 8.50 3.24
N GLU A 44 1.52 9.50 3.94
CA GLU A 44 0.11 9.49 4.40
C GLU A 44 -0.86 9.40 3.22
N ILE A 45 -0.63 10.19 2.18
CA ILE A 45 -1.44 10.19 0.96
C ILE A 45 -1.29 8.86 0.20
N TRP A 46 -0.06 8.36 0.07
CA TRP A 46 0.24 7.11 -0.62
C TRP A 46 -0.40 5.91 0.08
N PHE A 47 -0.36 5.85 1.41
CA PHE A 47 -1.02 4.81 2.18
C PHE A 47 -2.53 4.77 1.89
N LEU A 48 -3.21 5.91 1.99
CA LEU A 48 -4.65 5.98 1.70
C LEU A 48 -4.95 5.64 0.23
N TYR A 49 -4.12 6.08 -0.70
CA TYR A 49 -4.26 5.72 -2.11
C TYR A 49 -4.14 4.20 -2.33
N ARG A 50 -3.15 3.54 -1.71
CA ARG A 50 -2.98 2.07 -1.77
C ARG A 50 -4.10 1.32 -1.06
N SER A 51 -4.79 1.96 -0.11
CA SER A 51 -6.02 1.48 0.51
C SER A 51 -7.30 1.78 -0.31
N ASN A 52 -7.17 2.14 -1.59
CA ASN A 52 -8.27 2.40 -2.54
C ASN A 52 -9.17 3.60 -2.21
N TYR A 53 -8.71 4.56 -1.39
CA TYR A 53 -9.44 5.81 -1.20
C TYR A 53 -9.33 6.71 -2.44
N SER A 54 -10.45 7.31 -2.85
CA SER A 54 -10.47 8.34 -3.89
C SER A 54 -9.78 9.61 -3.42
N TYR A 55 -9.34 10.46 -4.36
CA TYR A 55 -8.71 11.75 -4.01
C TYR A 55 -9.63 12.66 -3.19
N LYS A 56 -10.95 12.54 -3.35
CA LYS A 56 -11.94 13.25 -2.53
C LYS A 56 -11.92 12.75 -1.09
N GLU A 57 -11.94 11.45 -0.88
CA GLU A 57 -11.90 10.86 0.47
C GLU A 57 -10.57 11.11 1.17
N ILE A 58 -9.45 11.07 0.44
CA ILE A 58 -8.12 11.42 0.97
C ILE A 58 -8.10 12.88 1.43
N ALA A 59 -8.62 13.80 0.59
CA ALA A 59 -8.72 15.21 0.91
C ALA A 59 -9.52 15.43 2.20
N THR A 60 -10.67 14.77 2.33
CA THR A 60 -11.51 14.83 3.54
C THR A 60 -10.79 14.27 4.76
N LYS A 61 -10.18 13.08 4.68
CA LYS A 61 -9.49 12.42 5.81
C LYS A 61 -8.29 13.21 6.33
N LEU A 62 -7.59 13.88 5.42
CA LEU A 62 -6.36 14.60 5.73
C LEU A 62 -6.56 16.10 5.89
N TYR A 63 -7.82 16.57 5.87
CA TYR A 63 -8.23 17.98 6.00
C TYR A 63 -7.47 18.92 5.05
N ILE A 64 -7.35 18.52 3.79
CA ILE A 64 -6.69 19.31 2.73
C ILE A 64 -7.55 19.38 1.47
N THR A 65 -7.19 20.25 0.54
CA THR A 65 -7.90 20.35 -0.74
C THR A 65 -7.57 19.17 -1.66
N ILE A 66 -8.51 18.81 -2.55
CA ILE A 66 -8.29 17.82 -3.61
C ILE A 66 -7.10 18.21 -4.50
N ASN A 67 -6.90 19.51 -4.74
CA ASN A 67 -5.77 20.02 -5.53
C ASN A 67 -4.43 19.73 -4.84
N THR A 68 -4.38 19.84 -3.51
CA THR A 68 -3.21 19.46 -2.71
C THR A 68 -2.93 17.96 -2.83
N VAL A 69 -3.96 17.11 -2.77
CA VAL A 69 -3.81 15.66 -3.00
C VAL A 69 -3.25 15.38 -4.39
N LYS A 70 -3.82 15.98 -5.45
CA LYS A 70 -3.32 15.85 -6.83
C LYS A 70 -1.86 16.28 -6.97
N LYS A 71 -1.48 17.39 -6.33
CA LYS A 71 -0.09 17.88 -6.32
C LYS A 71 0.86 16.87 -5.68
N HIS A 72 0.53 16.34 -4.50
CA HIS A 72 1.35 15.31 -3.86
C HIS A 72 1.43 14.03 -4.68
N MET A 73 0.33 13.57 -5.27
CA MET A 73 0.32 12.40 -6.15
C MET A 73 1.24 12.58 -7.37
N LYS A 74 1.23 13.77 -7.99
CA LYS A 74 2.18 14.10 -9.07
C LYS A 74 3.64 13.95 -8.60
N ASN A 75 3.98 14.52 -7.46
CA ASN A 75 5.33 14.41 -6.89
C ASN A 75 5.72 12.95 -6.60
N ILE A 76 4.81 12.17 -6.02
CA ILE A 76 5.02 10.74 -5.74
C ILE A 76 5.33 9.99 -7.04
N HIS A 77 4.55 10.22 -8.10
CA HIS A 77 4.79 9.59 -9.41
C HIS A 77 6.13 10.00 -10.03
N THR A 78 6.55 11.26 -9.87
CA THR A 78 7.87 11.71 -10.31
C THR A 78 8.99 11.00 -9.54
N LYS A 79 8.89 10.91 -8.21
CA LYS A 79 9.86 10.20 -7.36
C LYS A 79 9.95 8.71 -7.70
N ARG A 80 8.79 8.07 -7.92
CA ARG A 80 8.70 6.67 -8.33
C ARG A 80 9.39 6.43 -9.68
N GLN A 81 9.11 7.26 -10.68
CA GLN A 81 9.78 7.16 -11.99
C GLN A 81 11.30 7.34 -11.86
N ALA A 82 11.74 8.37 -11.13
CA ALA A 82 13.17 8.61 -10.93
C ALA A 82 13.87 7.39 -10.32
N LYS A 83 13.28 6.73 -9.32
CA LYS A 83 13.86 5.53 -8.69
C LYS A 83 13.79 4.28 -9.56
N MET A 84 12.80 4.16 -10.44
CA MET A 84 12.68 3.03 -11.38
C MET A 84 13.64 3.13 -12.57
N SER A 85 14.20 4.31 -12.86
CA SER A 85 15.18 4.50 -13.94
C SER A 85 16.63 4.21 -13.54
N TYR A 86 16.89 3.90 -12.27
CA TYR A 86 18.21 3.51 -11.75
C TYR A 86 18.29 2.02 -11.33
N ASP A 87 17.19 1.28 -11.48
CA ASP A 87 17.10 -0.18 -11.30
C ASP A 87 17.22 -0.88 -12.66
#